data_AF-A0A314V0A5-F1
#
_entry.id   AF-A0A314V0A5-F1
#
_cell.length_a   1.000
_cell.length_b   1.000
_cell.length_c   1.000
_cell.angle_alpha   90.00
_cell.angle_beta   90.00
_cell.angle_gamma   90.00
#
_symmetry.space_group_name_H-M   'P 1'
#
loop_
_entity.id
_entity.type
_entity.pdbx_description
1 polymer ?
#
loop_
_entity_poly.entity_id
_entity_poly.type
_entity_poly.pdbx_seq_one_letter_code
_entity_poly.pdbx_strand_id
1 'polypeptide(L)'
;MKLVAPCWKPSVEGENSNNRGGDVSGRLDGLLWYKDSGHHVNGDFSMAVIQANNLLEDHSQLESGPLSSLESGPHGTFVGIYDGHGGPEASRFLNEHLFNNFKSALFP
;
A
#
# COMPACT_ATOMS: atom_id res chain seq x y z
N MET A 1 14.17 -11.72 18.33
CA MET A 1 13.83 -11.58 16.90
C MET A 1 13.02 -10.30 16.77
N LYS A 2 13.47 -9.32 15.98
CA LYS A 2 12.65 -8.11 15.71
C LYS A 2 11.65 -8.51 14.62
N LEU A 3 10.39 -8.69 15.00
CA LEU A 3 9.30 -8.81 14.04
C LEU A 3 9.23 -7.50 13.24
N VAL A 4 9.21 -7.61 11.91
CA VAL A 4 8.89 -6.49 11.03
C VAL A 4 7.41 -6.19 11.27
N ALA A 5 7.11 -5.07 11.92
CA ALA A 5 5.74 -4.63 12.10
C ALA A 5 5.18 -4.15 10.74
N PRO A 6 3.89 -4.41 10.44
CA PRO A 6 3.25 -3.82 9.28
C PRO A 6 3.27 -2.29 9.42
N CYS A 7 3.56 -1.58 8.34
CA CYS A 7 3.65 -0.10 8.33
C CYS A 7 2.37 0.57 8.84
N TRP A 8 1.22 -0.06 8.63
CA TRP A 8 -0.08 0.41 9.12
C TRP A 8 -0.86 -0.71 9.78
N LYS A 9 -1.65 -0.36 10.81
CA LYS A 9 -2.44 -1.34 11.57
C LYS A 9 -3.68 -1.77 10.76
N PRO A 10 -4.05 -3.07 10.78
CA PRO A 10 -5.35 -3.51 10.28
C PRO A 10 -6.47 -2.85 11.10
N SER A 11 -7.53 -2.40 10.44
CA SER A 11 -8.75 -1.94 11.11
C SER A 11 -9.43 -3.13 11.78
N VAL A 12 -9.31 -3.27 13.10
CA VAL A 12 -10.12 -4.23 13.86
C VAL A 12 -11.50 -3.63 14.13
N GLU A 13 -12.56 -4.31 13.67
CA GLU A 13 -13.95 -3.99 14.01
C GLU A 13 -14.12 -4.12 15.53
N GLY A 14 -14.37 -3.01 16.24
CA GLY A 14 -14.68 -3.11 17.67
C GLY A 14 -14.57 -1.87 18.55
N GLU A 15 -14.19 -0.69 18.06
CA GLU A 15 -14.14 0.50 18.93
C GLU A 15 -15.03 1.64 18.44
N ASN A 16 -16.15 1.77 19.15
CA ASN A 16 -17.20 2.75 18.99
C ASN A 16 -16.69 4.15 19.39
N SER A 17 -16.14 4.91 18.44
CA SER A 17 -16.03 6.36 18.58
C SER A 17 -16.02 7.06 17.22
N ASN A 18 -16.93 8.02 17.11
CA ASN A 18 -17.23 8.87 15.96
C ASN A 18 -16.05 9.18 15.01
N ASN A 19 -16.21 8.74 13.76
CA ASN A 19 -15.73 9.41 12.56
C ASN A 19 -14.20 9.50 12.39
N ARG A 20 -13.58 8.43 11.84
CA ARG A 20 -12.41 8.41 10.92
C ARG A 20 -11.86 6.99 10.83
N GLY A 21 -12.45 6.17 9.96
CA GLY A 21 -11.84 4.91 9.53
C GLY A 21 -10.58 5.20 8.72
N GLY A 22 -9.41 5.22 9.38
CA GLY A 22 -8.14 4.88 8.74
C GLY A 22 -7.94 3.37 8.86
N ASP A 23 -7.22 2.63 8.02
CA ASP A 23 -6.05 3.05 7.24
C ASP A 23 -5.63 1.90 6.30
N VAL A 24 -6.58 1.31 5.55
CA VAL A 24 -6.25 0.26 4.56
C VAL A 24 -6.14 0.88 3.16
N SER A 25 -7.12 1.71 2.77
CA SER A 25 -7.24 2.26 1.41
C SER A 25 -6.70 3.69 1.23
N GLY A 26 -5.99 4.26 2.21
CA GLY A 26 -5.55 5.66 2.20
C GLY A 26 -6.69 6.68 2.37
N ARG A 27 -6.34 7.97 2.38
CA ARG A 27 -7.22 9.14 2.54
C ARG A 27 -7.25 9.94 1.24
N LEU A 28 -8.37 10.62 0.99
CA LEU A 28 -8.55 11.48 -0.18
C LEU A 28 -8.87 12.91 0.28
N ASP A 29 -8.10 13.87 -0.23
CA ASP A 29 -8.27 15.31 -0.02
C ASP A 29 -8.16 16.04 -1.36
N GLY A 30 -9.32 16.33 -1.97
CA GLY A 30 -9.39 16.90 -3.32
C GLY A 30 -8.73 15.98 -4.36
N LEU A 31 -7.64 16.46 -4.97
CA LEU A 31 -6.83 15.73 -5.96
C LEU A 31 -5.72 14.89 -5.32
N LEU A 32 -5.55 14.98 -4.00
CA LEU A 32 -4.51 14.27 -3.27
C LEU A 32 -5.10 12.99 -2.66
N TRP A 33 -4.58 11.84 -3.07
CA TRP A 33 -4.69 10.63 -2.29
C TRP A 33 -3.41 10.47 -1.48
N TYR A 34 -3.51 10.13 -0.20
CA TYR A 34 -2.33 9.90 0.63
C TYR A 34 -2.59 8.90 1.73
N LYS A 35 -1.53 8.28 2.21
CA LYS A 35 -1.51 7.47 3.40
C LYS A 35 -0.50 8.06 4.36
N ASP A 36 -0.99 8.41 5.55
CA ASP A 36 -0.21 9.04 6.62
C ASP A 36 1.00 8.19 6.99
N SER A 37 1.96 8.79 7.70
CA SER A 37 3.17 8.11 8.13
C SER A 37 2.86 6.83 8.91
N GLY A 38 3.26 5.69 8.34
CA GLY A 38 3.29 4.38 8.96
C GLY A 38 4.64 4.13 9.63
N HIS A 39 4.64 3.35 10.72
CA HIS A 39 5.85 2.97 11.44
C HIS A 39 6.44 1.69 10.86
N HIS A 40 7.66 1.77 10.34
CA HIS A 40 8.45 0.63 9.89
C HIS A 40 9.64 0.39 10.84
N VAL A 41 10.17 -0.84 10.87
CA VAL A 41 11.32 -1.24 11.72
C VAL A 41 12.58 -0.38 11.51
N ASN A 42 12.68 0.29 10.37
CA ASN A 42 13.81 1.15 9.99
C ASN A 42 13.44 2.63 9.82
N GLY A 43 12.24 3.07 10.22
CA GLY A 43 11.84 4.48 10.14
C GLY A 43 10.37 4.68 9.80
N ASP A 44 10.00 5.92 9.48
CA ASP A 44 8.63 6.28 9.09
C ASP A 44 8.50 6.33 7.57
N PHE A 45 7.35 5.88 7.05
CA PHE A 45 7.04 5.95 5.63
C PHE A 45 5.65 6.53 5.39
N SER A 46 5.52 7.43 4.43
CA SER A 46 4.23 7.97 3.95
C SER A 46 4.11 7.81 2.45
N MET A 47 2.88 7.73 1.94
CA MET A 47 2.63 7.62 0.50
C MET A 47 1.64 8.70 0.05
N ALA A 48 1.80 9.22 -1.15
CA ALA A 48 0.83 10.13 -1.74
C ALA A 48 0.85 10.03 -3.26
N VAL A 49 -0.31 10.27 -3.86
CA VAL A 49 -0.52 10.45 -5.29
C VAL A 49 -1.34 11.72 -5.45
N ILE A 50 -0.88 12.63 -6.31
CA ILE A 50 -1.62 13.86 -6.61
C ILE A 50 -2.04 13.84 -8.08
N GLN A 51 -3.34 13.99 -8.33
CA GLN A 51 -3.88 14.06 -9.68
C GLN A 51 -3.50 15.40 -10.32
N ALA A 52 -2.60 15.36 -11.31
CA ALA A 52 -2.23 16.53 -12.12
C ALA A 52 -3.02 16.61 -13.45
N ASN A 53 -3.44 15.48 -13.99
CA ASN A 53 -4.20 15.37 -15.24
C ASN A 53 -5.71 15.34 -15.00
N ASN A 54 -6.52 15.53 -16.05
CA ASN A 54 -7.99 15.39 -15.96
C ASN A 54 -8.44 14.00 -15.50
N LEU A 55 -7.63 12.99 -15.76
CA LEU A 55 -7.81 11.61 -15.33
C LEU A 55 -6.62 11.25 -14.45
N LEU A 56 -6.87 10.66 -13.28
CA LEU A 56 -5.80 10.10 -12.47
C LEU A 56 -5.33 8.78 -13.11
N GLU A 57 -4.22 8.85 -13.82
CA GLU A 57 -3.60 7.69 -14.47
C GLU A 57 -2.58 7.01 -13.55
N ASP A 58 -2.02 7.74 -12.60
CA ASP A 58 -1.01 7.21 -11.68
C ASP A 58 -1.64 6.37 -10.57
N HIS A 59 -1.01 5.24 -10.30
CA HIS A 59 -1.37 4.37 -9.18
C HIS A 59 -0.15 4.10 -8.30
N SER A 60 -0.39 3.85 -7.02
CA SER A 60 0.68 3.48 -6.09
C SER A 60 0.21 2.44 -5.09
N GLN A 61 1.14 1.64 -4.60
CA GLN A 61 0.88 0.54 -3.67
C GLN A 61 1.98 0.51 -2.60
N LEU A 62 1.59 0.24 -1.37
CA LEU A 62 2.53 -0.11 -0.31
C LEU A 62 2.01 -1.30 0.48
N GLU A 63 2.80 -2.37 0.47
CA GLU A 63 2.55 -3.59 1.25
C GLU A 63 3.71 -3.79 2.22
N SER A 64 3.43 -4.25 3.43
CA SER A 64 4.47 -4.54 4.43
C SER A 64 4.09 -5.72 5.31
N GLY A 65 5.07 -6.56 5.61
CA GLY A 65 4.87 -7.82 6.32
C GLY A 65 5.34 -9.01 5.48
N PRO A 66 4.63 -10.16 5.55
CA PRO A 66 5.06 -11.38 4.85
C PRO A 66 5.07 -11.24 3.33
N LEU A 67 6.23 -11.46 2.72
CA LEU A 67 6.42 -11.49 1.27
C LEU A 67 6.13 -12.88 0.66
N SER A 68 5.90 -13.88 1.50
CA SER A 68 5.45 -15.22 1.10
C SER A 68 4.05 -15.51 1.61
N SER A 69 3.46 -16.60 1.13
CA SER A 69 2.26 -17.19 1.74
C SER A 69 2.59 -18.03 2.97
N LEU A 70 3.85 -18.46 3.13
CA LEU A 70 4.33 -19.20 4.30
C LEU A 70 4.60 -18.24 5.47
N GLU A 71 4.10 -18.58 6.66
CA GLU A 71 4.22 -17.75 7.88
C GLU A 71 5.68 -17.55 8.32
N SER A 72 6.56 -18.52 8.02
CA SER A 72 7.99 -18.46 8.31
C SER A 72 8.85 -17.80 7.23
N GLY A 73 8.23 -17.31 6.15
CA GLY A 73 8.98 -16.70 5.06
C GLY A 73 9.38 -15.24 5.30
N PRO A 74 10.06 -14.64 4.32
CA PRO A 74 10.69 -13.35 4.51
C PRO A 74 9.64 -12.26 4.70
N HIS A 75 9.97 -11.35 5.61
CA HIS A 75 9.21 -10.13 5.79
C HIS A 75 9.92 -8.98 5.11
N GLY A 76 9.16 -8.06 4.56
CA GLY A 76 9.70 -6.85 3.96
C GLY A 76 8.62 -5.87 3.58
N THR A 77 9.03 -4.87 2.81
CA THR A 77 8.18 -3.79 2.34
C THR A 77 8.25 -3.75 0.82
N PHE A 78 7.10 -3.81 0.17
CA PHE A 78 6.96 -3.63 -1.27
C PHE A 78 6.37 -2.25 -1.55
N VAL A 79 7.08 -1.46 -2.35
CA VAL A 79 6.67 -0.12 -2.77
C VAL A 79 6.48 -0.13 -4.29
N GLY A 80 5.26 0.15 -4.74
CA GLY A 80 4.92 0.28 -6.16
C GLY A 80 4.54 1.72 -6.50
N ILE A 81 5.17 2.27 -7.53
CA ILE A 81 4.82 3.57 -8.12
C ILE A 81 4.66 3.34 -9.62
N TYR A 82 3.46 3.59 -10.14
CA TYR A 82 3.07 3.27 -11.50
C TYR A 82 2.59 4.54 -12.19
N ASP A 83 3.46 5.13 -13.02
CA ASP A 83 3.16 6.27 -13.89
C ASP A 83 2.28 5.80 -15.06
N GLY A 84 1.04 6.27 -15.11
CA GLY A 84 0.07 5.85 -16.11
C GLY A 84 0.04 6.79 -17.32
N HIS A 85 -0.13 6.24 -18.52
CA HIS A 85 -0.27 7.04 -19.73
C HIS A 85 -1.21 6.40 -20.75
N GLY A 86 -2.11 7.21 -21.30
CA GLY A 86 -3.10 6.75 -22.28
C GLY A 86 -4.29 6.03 -21.65
N GLY A 87 -4.57 6.34 -20.37
CA GLY A 87 -5.58 5.70 -19.52
C GLY A 87 -4.96 5.03 -18.28
N PRO A 88 -5.73 4.85 -17.18
CA PRO A 88 -5.26 4.24 -15.93
C PRO A 88 -5.15 2.71 -15.99
N GLU A 89 -5.42 2.11 -17.15
CA GLU A 89 -5.65 0.66 -17.25
C GLU A 89 -4.40 -0.15 -16.92
N ALA A 90 -3.25 0.27 -17.45
CA ALA A 90 -1.99 -0.44 -17.23
C ALA A 90 -1.46 -0.26 -15.80
N SER A 91 -1.47 0.97 -15.29
CA SER A 91 -1.02 1.29 -13.93
C SER A 91 -1.92 0.65 -12.87
N ARG A 92 -3.24 0.63 -13.09
CA ARG A 92 -4.20 -0.11 -12.25
C ARG A 92 -3.96 -1.61 -12.30
N PHE A 93 -3.76 -2.18 -13.49
CA PHE A 93 -3.46 -3.61 -13.62
C PHE A 93 -2.21 -4.00 -12.82
N LEU A 94 -1.14 -3.19 -12.90
CA LEU A 94 0.07 -3.40 -12.09
C LEU A 94 -0.21 -3.32 -10.60
N ASN A 95 -0.98 -2.31 -10.16
CA ASN A 95 -1.36 -2.13 -8.76
C ASN A 95 -2.08 -3.34 -8.16
N GLU A 96 -2.95 -3.97 -8.94
CA GLU A 96 -3.76 -5.12 -8.48
C GLU A 96 -2.98 -6.46 -8.49
N HIS A 97 -2.01 -6.62 -9.39
CA HIS A 97 -1.43 -7.93 -9.68
C HIS A 97 0.06 -8.07 -9.33
N LEU A 98 0.83 -6.98 -9.38
CA LEU A 98 2.29 -7.09 -9.33
C LEU A 98 2.80 -7.64 -8.01
N PHE A 99 2.25 -7.19 -6.88
CA PHE A 99 2.66 -7.69 -5.56
C PHE A 99 2.37 -9.19 -5.41
N ASN A 100 1.16 -9.64 -5.77
CA ASN A 100 0.79 -11.05 -5.67
C ASN A 100 1.68 -11.93 -6.56
N ASN A 101 1.96 -11.49 -7.79
CA ASN A 101 2.88 -12.18 -8.69
C ASN A 101 4.31 -12.22 -8.11
N PHE A 102 4.77 -11.14 -7.49
CA PHE A 102 6.06 -11.08 -6.81
C PHE A 102 6.15 -12.08 -5.65
N LYS A 103 5.10 -12.16 -4.81
CA LYS A 103 5.00 -13.16 -3.73
C LYS A 103 5.12 -14.58 -4.29
N SER A 104 4.33 -14.90 -5.32
CA SER A 104 4.30 -16.24 -5.91
C SER A 104 5.60 -16.60 -6.64
N ALA A 105 6.27 -15.65 -7.28
CA ALA A 105 7.45 -15.92 -8.10
C ALA A 105 8.75 -16.00 -7.30
N LEU A 106 8.91 -15.15 -6.28
CA LEU A 106 10.17 -15.04 -5.53
C LEU A 106 10.14 -15.77 -4.19
N PHE A 107 8.95 -16.00 -3.63
CA PHE A 107 8.79 -16.63 -2.32
C PHE A 107 7.65 -17.67 -2.32
N PRO A 108 7.80 -18.76 -3.11
CA PRO A 108 6.80 -19.81 -3.24
C PRO A 108 6.51 -20.55 -1.93
#